data_AF-A0A423JRF0-F1
#
_entry.id   AF-A0A423JRF0-F1
#
_cell.length_a   1.000
_cell.length_b   1.000
_cell.length_c   1.000
_cell.angle_alpha   90.00
_cell.angle_beta   90.00
_cell.angle_gamma   90.00
#
_symmetry.space_group_name_H-M   'P 1'
#
loop_
_entity.id
_entity.type
_entity.pdbx_description
1 polymer ?
#
loop_
_entity_poly.entity_id
_entity_poly.type
_entity_poly.pdbx_seq_one_letter_code
_entity_poly.pdbx_strand_id
1 'polypeptide(L)'
;MFWYVAHTFVERYLTWVVRPSLAALEEQRQQLVHAAEDDVVFDFALSDHERLIKRTYMTFALAIQSLWEQQLRSYLTTCASGFTIEGVTREKLEKSSWGKELNKMFFKVRGLRLNTFASYDTLTQLQLLANACRHGEGDSSRDLHDLHPELWPSPLLLPWPDPLNVPHPPVQHLQITLDLLVRYASAIALFWMDMESHGVESLVDEQPGLHAQIARLQERRIPLLAIVAG
;
A
#
# COMPACT_ATOMS: atom_id res chain seq x y z
N MET A 1 -18.09 14.71 4.31
CA MET A 1 -18.43 13.40 4.92
C MET A 1 -17.60 12.24 4.37
N PHE A 2 -17.26 12.19 3.08
CA PHE A 2 -16.47 11.10 2.48
C PHE A 2 -15.04 10.93 3.06
N TRP A 3 -14.34 12.03 3.33
CA TRP A 3 -12.92 12.04 3.73
C TRP A 3 -12.63 11.34 5.07
N TYR A 4 -13.46 11.61 6.08
CA TYR A 4 -13.30 11.06 7.43
C TYR A 4 -13.42 9.52 7.46
N VAL A 5 -14.24 8.96 6.55
CA VAL A 5 -14.50 7.51 6.48
C VAL A 5 -13.37 6.78 5.77
N ALA A 6 -12.80 7.34 4.71
CA ALA A 6 -11.75 6.69 3.94
C ALA A 6 -10.44 6.53 4.74
N HIS A 7 -10.01 7.58 5.45
CA HIS A 7 -8.86 7.56 6.34
C HIS A 7 -9.01 6.52 7.47
N THR A 8 -10.18 6.45 8.11
CA THR A 8 -10.37 5.55 9.27
C THR A 8 -10.52 4.08 8.88
N PHE A 9 -10.86 3.78 7.62
CA PHE A 9 -11.11 2.40 7.21
C PHE A 9 -9.84 1.55 7.19
N VAL A 10 -8.76 2.04 6.57
CA VAL A 10 -7.51 1.27 6.46
C VAL A 10 -6.82 1.11 7.82
N GLU A 11 -6.89 2.12 8.67
CA GLU A 11 -6.38 2.05 10.05
C GLU A 11 -7.15 1.02 10.89
N ARG A 12 -8.47 0.97 10.74
CA ARG A 12 -9.31 -0.05 11.38
C ARG A 12 -9.00 -1.44 10.85
N TYR A 13 -8.81 -1.59 9.54
CA TYR A 13 -8.41 -2.86 8.96
C TYR A 13 -7.07 -3.34 9.53
N LEU A 14 -6.08 -2.45 9.65
CA LEU A 14 -4.81 -2.79 10.29
C LEU A 14 -4.98 -3.20 11.76
N THR A 15 -5.73 -2.40 12.53
CA THR A 15 -5.85 -2.56 13.97
C THR A 15 -6.64 -3.80 14.34
N TRP A 16 -7.76 -4.03 13.67
CA TRP A 16 -8.74 -5.05 14.07
C TRP A 16 -8.61 -6.35 13.29
N VAL A 17 -7.89 -6.37 12.16
CA VAL A 17 -7.72 -7.57 11.34
C VAL A 17 -6.26 -7.93 11.20
N VAL A 18 -5.43 -7.08 10.59
CA VAL A 18 -4.06 -7.43 10.21
C VAL A 18 -3.19 -7.74 11.44
N ARG A 19 -3.12 -6.81 12.40
CA ARG A 19 -2.30 -6.98 13.61
C ARG A 19 -2.68 -8.21 14.43
N PRO A 20 -3.95 -8.42 14.82
CA PRO A 20 -4.31 -9.60 15.60
C PRO A 20 -4.11 -10.91 14.84
N SER A 21 -4.39 -10.94 13.52
CA SER A 21 -4.13 -12.14 12.72
C SER A 21 -2.65 -12.50 12.64
N LEU A 22 -1.76 -11.52 12.43
CA LEU A 22 -0.32 -11.77 12.40
C LEU A 22 0.22 -12.16 13.78
N ALA A 23 -0.29 -11.54 14.85
CA ALA A 23 0.10 -11.90 16.22
C ALA A 23 -0.26 -13.36 16.54
N ALA A 24 -1.47 -13.80 16.20
CA ALA A 24 -1.91 -15.19 16.41
C ALA A 24 -1.06 -16.19 15.59
N LEU A 25 -0.70 -15.85 14.36
CA LEU A 25 0.18 -16.70 13.56
C LEU A 25 1.58 -16.77 14.16
N GLU A 26 2.11 -15.67 14.69
CA GLU A 26 3.42 -15.64 15.32
C GLU A 26 3.44 -16.42 16.64
N GLU A 27 2.39 -16.33 17.45
CA GLU A 27 2.22 -17.14 18.67
C GLU A 27 2.24 -18.63 18.33
N GLN A 28 1.49 -19.04 17.30
CA GLN A 28 1.49 -20.44 16.83
C GLN A 28 2.88 -20.88 16.32
N ARG A 29 3.63 -19.99 15.65
CA ARG A 29 4.99 -20.27 15.20
C ARG A 29 5.90 -20.57 16.38
N GLN A 30 5.82 -19.78 17.44
CA GLN A 30 6.62 -19.98 18.65
C GLN A 30 6.32 -21.32 19.34
N GLN A 31 5.05 -21.74 19.37
CA GLN A 31 4.67 -23.05 19.88
C GLN A 31 5.27 -24.20 19.04
N LEU A 32 5.23 -24.07 17.70
CA LEU A 32 5.81 -25.06 16.79
C LEU A 32 7.34 -25.13 16.88
N VAL A 33 8.02 -23.99 17.05
CA VAL A 33 9.47 -23.95 17.28
C VAL A 33 9.84 -24.74 18.52
N HIS A 34 9.12 -24.54 19.63
CA HIS A 34 9.40 -25.28 20.86
C HIS A 34 9.12 -26.78 20.71
N ALA A 35 8.03 -27.16 20.02
CA ALA A 35 7.72 -28.56 19.77
C ALA A 35 8.74 -29.26 18.85
N ALA A 36 9.35 -28.52 17.90
CA ALA A 36 10.39 -29.03 17.01
C ALA A 36 11.72 -29.32 17.71
N GLU A 37 11.97 -28.71 18.87
CA GLU A 37 13.13 -29.06 19.71
C GLU A 37 13.02 -30.51 20.22
N ASP A 38 11.80 -31.01 20.40
CA ASP A 38 11.52 -32.33 20.96
C ASP A 38 11.25 -33.41 19.89
N ASP A 39 10.70 -33.07 18.73
CA ASP A 39 10.35 -34.02 17.66
C ASP A 39 10.46 -33.42 16.23
N VAL A 40 11.27 -34.06 15.38
CA VAL A 40 11.54 -33.71 13.97
C VAL A 40 10.27 -33.66 13.11
N VAL A 41 9.18 -34.34 13.49
CA VAL A 41 7.90 -34.22 12.77
C VAL A 41 7.39 -32.77 12.76
N PHE A 42 7.68 -31.99 13.81
CA PHE A 42 7.28 -30.59 13.87
C PHE A 42 8.11 -29.66 12.98
N ASP A 43 9.27 -30.09 12.45
CA ASP A 43 10.04 -29.30 11.48
C ASP A 43 9.24 -29.06 10.18
N PHE A 44 8.52 -30.08 9.72
CA PHE A 44 7.66 -29.95 8.54
C PHE A 44 6.47 -29.01 8.82
N ALA A 45 5.85 -29.16 9.99
CA ALA A 45 4.75 -28.29 10.41
C ALA A 45 5.20 -26.83 10.56
N LEU A 46 6.39 -26.60 11.10
CA LEU A 46 7.01 -25.27 11.22
C LEU A 46 7.26 -24.66 9.83
N SER A 47 7.88 -25.41 8.91
CA SER A 47 8.11 -24.95 7.53
C SER A 47 6.81 -24.57 6.81
N ASP A 48 5.76 -25.39 6.93
CA ASP A 48 4.47 -25.07 6.31
C ASP A 48 3.79 -23.87 6.98
N HIS A 49 3.94 -23.71 8.29
CA HIS A 49 3.43 -22.56 9.02
C HIS A 49 4.15 -21.25 8.65
N GLU A 50 5.48 -21.30 8.44
CA GLU A 50 6.24 -20.15 7.93
C GLU A 50 5.78 -19.73 6.52
N ARG A 51 5.48 -20.70 5.64
CA ARG A 51 4.89 -20.41 4.33
C ARG A 51 3.51 -19.77 4.47
N LEU A 52 2.69 -20.23 5.41
CA LEU A 52 1.38 -19.64 5.71
C LEU A 52 1.51 -18.19 6.18
N ILE A 53 2.45 -17.89 7.08
CA ILE A 53 2.75 -16.53 7.53
C ILE A 53 3.11 -15.64 6.34
N LYS A 54 4.05 -16.10 5.51
CA LYS A 54 4.49 -15.35 4.32
C LYS A 54 3.33 -15.06 3.38
N ARG A 55 2.50 -16.07 3.11
CA ARG A 55 1.32 -15.92 2.23
C ARG A 55 0.27 -14.97 2.82
N THR A 56 0.13 -14.98 4.14
CA THR A 56 -0.75 -14.06 4.86
C THR A 56 -0.30 -12.61 4.70
N TYR A 57 1.00 -12.31 4.85
CA TYR A 57 1.53 -10.98 4.59
C TYR A 57 1.26 -10.49 3.15
N MET A 58 1.51 -11.35 2.15
CA MET A 58 1.21 -11.03 0.75
C MET A 58 -0.28 -10.74 0.53
N THR A 59 -1.15 -11.51 1.17
CA THR A 59 -2.60 -11.34 1.10
C THR A 59 -3.03 -10.01 1.74
N PHE A 60 -2.45 -9.63 2.87
CA PHE A 60 -2.73 -8.33 3.50
C PHE A 60 -2.23 -7.14 2.67
N ALA A 61 -1.05 -7.23 2.06
CA ALA A 61 -0.58 -6.20 1.12
C ALA A 61 -1.56 -6.03 -0.06
N LEU A 62 -2.01 -7.14 -0.65
CA LEU A 62 -2.99 -7.14 -1.73
C LEU A 62 -4.34 -6.55 -1.29
N ALA A 63 -4.80 -6.87 -0.08
CA ALA A 63 -6.05 -6.34 0.46
C ALA A 63 -5.96 -4.83 0.71
N ILE A 64 -4.87 -4.33 1.30
CA ILE A 64 -4.63 -2.90 1.52
C ILE A 64 -4.61 -2.15 0.17
N GLN A 65 -3.92 -2.67 -0.83
CA GLN A 65 -3.91 -2.08 -2.18
C GLN A 65 -5.32 -2.07 -2.79
N SER A 66 -6.08 -3.16 -2.66
CA SER A 66 -7.43 -3.25 -3.22
C SER A 66 -8.39 -2.25 -2.56
N LEU A 67 -8.27 -2.05 -1.25
CA LEU A 67 -9.05 -1.04 -0.52
C LEU A 67 -8.74 0.37 -1.02
N TRP A 68 -7.45 0.69 -1.14
CA TRP A 68 -7.01 1.97 -1.68
C TRP A 68 -7.55 2.23 -3.08
N GLU A 69 -7.36 1.26 -3.99
CA GLU A 69 -7.80 1.41 -5.37
C GLU A 69 -9.31 1.61 -5.46
N GLN A 70 -10.11 0.81 -4.75
CA GLN A 70 -11.56 0.97 -4.74
C GLN A 70 -11.99 2.35 -4.21
N GLN A 71 -11.37 2.84 -3.14
CA GLN A 71 -11.64 4.17 -2.58
C GLN A 71 -11.31 5.27 -3.60
N LEU A 72 -10.12 5.24 -4.22
CA LEU A 72 -9.70 6.23 -5.20
C LEU A 72 -10.63 6.24 -6.42
N ARG A 73 -10.98 5.07 -6.96
CA ARG A 73 -11.84 4.92 -8.14
C ARG A 73 -13.26 5.41 -7.85
N SER A 74 -13.81 5.03 -6.70
CA SER A 74 -15.12 5.49 -6.25
C SER A 74 -15.14 7.00 -6.10
N TYR A 75 -14.12 7.56 -5.43
CA TYR A 75 -13.96 9.00 -5.25
C TYR A 75 -13.93 9.75 -6.59
N LEU A 76 -13.07 9.34 -7.53
CA LEU A 76 -12.98 9.99 -8.84
C LEU A 76 -14.29 9.91 -9.62
N THR A 77 -14.96 8.76 -9.57
CA THR A 77 -16.25 8.56 -10.24
C THR A 77 -17.32 9.48 -9.66
N THR A 78 -17.38 9.61 -8.33
CA THR A 78 -18.31 10.53 -7.65
C THR A 78 -18.00 11.99 -7.96
N CYS A 79 -16.73 12.39 -8.03
CA CYS A 79 -16.37 13.75 -8.42
C CYS A 79 -16.78 14.07 -9.87
N ALA A 80 -16.67 13.10 -10.77
CA ALA A 80 -17.04 13.28 -12.17
C ALA A 80 -18.55 13.17 -12.43
N SER A 81 -19.34 12.56 -11.54
CA SER A 81 -20.77 12.29 -11.80
C SER A 81 -21.67 13.54 -11.91
N GLY A 82 -21.16 14.72 -11.57
CA GLY A 82 -21.88 15.99 -11.69
C GLY A 82 -21.54 16.84 -12.92
N PHE A 83 -20.51 16.47 -13.70
CA PHE A 83 -19.95 17.34 -14.73
C PHE A 83 -19.45 16.56 -15.95
N THR A 84 -19.70 17.08 -17.15
CA THR A 84 -19.06 16.54 -18.36
C THR A 84 -17.63 17.08 -18.45
N ILE A 85 -16.64 16.23 -18.20
CA ILE A 85 -15.22 16.57 -18.32
C ILE A 85 -14.66 15.93 -19.58
N GLU A 86 -14.09 16.73 -20.49
CA GLU A 86 -13.62 16.25 -21.79
C GLU A 86 -12.59 15.11 -21.67
N GLY A 87 -12.91 13.99 -22.32
CA GLY A 87 -12.05 12.80 -22.37
C GLY A 87 -11.96 12.03 -21.06
N VAL A 88 -12.78 12.36 -20.05
CA VAL A 88 -13.01 11.56 -18.84
C VAL A 88 -14.30 10.78 -19.03
N THR A 89 -14.22 9.46 -18.94
CA THR A 89 -15.39 8.58 -18.95
C THR A 89 -15.35 7.71 -17.70
N ARG A 90 -16.51 7.24 -17.24
CA ARG A 90 -16.60 6.31 -16.11
C ARG A 90 -15.69 5.09 -16.31
N GLU A 91 -15.70 4.52 -17.52
CA GLU A 91 -14.84 3.39 -17.85
C GLU A 91 -13.35 3.71 -17.69
N LYS A 92 -12.89 4.89 -18.12
CA LYS A 92 -11.50 5.30 -17.91
C LYS A 92 -11.18 5.49 -16.43
N LEU A 93 -12.08 6.09 -15.66
CA LEU A 93 -11.89 6.23 -14.21
C LEU A 93 -11.76 4.87 -13.53
N GLU A 94 -12.57 3.89 -13.93
CA GLU A 94 -12.56 2.54 -13.37
C GLU A 94 -11.35 1.69 -13.82
N LYS A 95 -10.86 1.85 -15.05
CA LYS A 95 -9.87 0.93 -15.66
C LYS A 95 -8.49 1.51 -15.96
N SER A 96 -8.28 2.83 -15.85
CA SER A 96 -6.97 3.43 -16.17
C SER A 96 -5.86 2.84 -15.30
N SER A 97 -4.77 2.37 -15.91
CA SER A 97 -3.61 1.83 -15.19
C SER A 97 -2.98 2.87 -14.24
N TRP A 98 -2.42 2.38 -13.13
CA TRP A 98 -1.62 3.20 -12.23
C TRP A 98 -0.46 3.87 -12.98
N GLY A 99 -0.02 5.03 -12.50
CA GLY A 99 0.99 5.84 -13.16
C GLY A 99 0.38 6.81 -14.17
N LYS A 100 0.94 6.87 -15.38
CA LYS A 100 0.67 7.94 -16.36
C LYS A 100 -0.83 8.17 -16.64
N GLU A 101 -1.58 7.09 -16.89
CA GLU A 101 -3.00 7.21 -17.27
C GLU A 101 -3.87 7.64 -16.09
N LEU A 102 -3.72 7.01 -14.92
CA LEU A 102 -4.43 7.43 -13.72
C LEU A 102 -4.05 8.84 -13.27
N ASN A 103 -2.76 9.23 -13.33
CA ASN A 103 -2.31 10.60 -13.02
C ASN A 103 -3.01 11.63 -13.93
N LYS A 104 -3.12 11.33 -15.23
CA LYS A 104 -3.83 12.18 -16.19
C LYS A 104 -5.31 12.29 -15.87
N MET A 105 -5.98 11.18 -15.53
CA MET A 105 -7.39 11.19 -15.14
C MET A 105 -7.61 11.97 -13.84
N PHE A 106 -6.75 11.75 -12.84
CA PHE A 106 -6.78 12.46 -11.57
C PHE A 106 -6.64 13.98 -11.77
N PHE A 107 -5.68 14.41 -12.58
CA PHE A 107 -5.50 15.83 -12.91
C PHE A 107 -6.72 16.43 -13.60
N LYS A 108 -7.33 15.72 -14.55
CA LYS A 108 -8.55 16.20 -15.22
C LYS A 108 -9.73 16.36 -14.27
N VAL A 109 -9.91 15.46 -13.31
CA VAL A 109 -11.04 15.47 -12.37
C VAL A 109 -10.81 16.45 -11.22
N ARG A 110 -9.57 16.61 -10.76
CA ARG A 110 -9.26 17.35 -9.52
C ARG A 110 -8.46 18.62 -9.71
N GLY A 111 -7.83 18.82 -10.87
CA GLY A 111 -6.87 19.91 -11.09
C GLY A 111 -5.56 19.75 -10.32
N LEU A 112 -5.38 18.62 -9.61
CA LEU A 112 -4.22 18.31 -8.79
C LEU A 112 -3.37 17.23 -9.46
N ARG A 113 -2.05 17.27 -9.25
CA ARG A 113 -1.14 16.26 -9.79
C ARG A 113 -0.97 15.14 -8.77
N LEU A 114 -1.44 13.93 -9.10
CA LEU A 114 -1.36 12.79 -8.17
C LEU A 114 0.09 12.47 -7.75
N ASN A 115 1.05 12.67 -8.65
CA ASN A 115 2.46 12.43 -8.42
C ASN A 115 3.19 13.50 -7.61
N THR A 116 2.50 14.54 -7.13
CA THR A 116 3.10 15.55 -6.23
C THR A 116 2.74 15.31 -4.76
N PHE A 117 1.92 14.29 -4.47
CA PHE A 117 1.58 13.92 -3.09
C PHE A 117 2.76 13.20 -2.43
N ALA A 118 3.01 13.50 -1.15
CA ALA A 118 4.09 12.86 -0.40
C ALA A 118 3.93 11.33 -0.26
N SER A 119 2.70 10.83 -0.38
CA SER A 119 2.39 9.41 -0.35
C SER A 119 2.60 8.69 -1.69
N TYR A 120 2.87 9.40 -2.79
CA TYR A 120 2.80 8.84 -4.14
C TYR A 120 3.78 7.67 -4.38
N ASP A 121 5.04 7.82 -3.97
CA ASP A 121 6.06 6.79 -4.20
C ASP A 121 5.77 5.54 -3.36
N THR A 122 5.33 5.71 -2.12
CA THR A 122 4.89 4.60 -1.26
C THR A 122 3.66 3.88 -1.81
N LEU A 123 2.69 4.62 -2.37
CA LEU A 123 1.53 4.03 -3.04
C LEU A 123 1.90 3.34 -4.36
N THR A 124 2.93 3.82 -5.04
CA THR A 124 3.49 3.18 -6.25
C THR A 124 4.19 1.86 -5.89
N GLN A 125 4.98 1.84 -4.83
CA GLN A 125 5.57 0.61 -4.29
C GLN A 125 4.46 -0.39 -3.91
N LEU A 126 3.40 0.04 -3.23
CA LEU A 126 2.24 -0.80 -2.90
C LEU A 126 1.58 -1.41 -4.14
N GLN A 127 1.45 -0.63 -5.22
CA GLN A 127 0.86 -1.13 -6.47
C GLN A 127 1.71 -2.24 -7.10
N LEU A 128 3.02 -2.04 -7.18
CA LEU A 128 3.97 -3.03 -7.72
C LEU A 128 3.98 -4.30 -6.85
N LEU A 129 4.05 -4.11 -5.53
CA LEU A 129 4.00 -5.19 -4.54
C LEU A 129 2.73 -6.03 -4.66
N ALA A 130 1.56 -5.41 -4.72
CA ALA A 130 0.30 -6.12 -4.83
C ALA A 130 0.19 -6.89 -6.15
N ASN A 131 0.67 -6.30 -7.25
CA ASN A 131 0.71 -6.98 -8.56
C ASN A 131 1.64 -8.22 -8.51
N ALA A 132 2.84 -8.08 -7.93
CA ALA A 132 3.75 -9.20 -7.72
C ALA A 132 3.14 -10.27 -6.81
N CYS A 133 2.43 -9.88 -5.74
CA CYS A 133 1.75 -10.81 -4.85
C CYS A 133 0.61 -11.59 -5.55
N ARG A 134 -0.10 -10.93 -6.46
CA ARG A 134 -1.23 -11.50 -7.22
C ARG A 134 -0.79 -12.45 -8.33
N HIS A 135 0.23 -12.06 -9.09
CA HIS A 135 0.63 -12.77 -10.31
C HIS A 135 1.87 -13.64 -10.15
N GLY A 136 2.64 -13.49 -9.07
CA GLY A 136 3.92 -14.15 -8.90
C GLY A 136 4.98 -13.54 -9.80
N GLU A 137 5.77 -14.38 -10.47
CA GLU A 137 6.86 -13.93 -11.34
C GLU A 137 6.34 -13.23 -12.60
N GLY A 138 6.86 -12.03 -12.89
CA GLY A 138 6.49 -11.27 -14.08
C GLY A 138 7.11 -9.87 -14.10
N ASP A 139 6.62 -9.01 -14.98
CA ASP A 139 7.16 -7.65 -15.12
C ASP A 139 7.06 -6.87 -13.81
N SER A 140 5.94 -6.96 -13.09
CA SER A 140 5.78 -6.26 -11.81
C SER A 140 6.73 -6.74 -10.71
N SER A 141 7.11 -8.02 -10.68
CA SER A 141 8.10 -8.50 -9.68
C SER A 141 9.51 -8.04 -10.03
N ARG A 142 9.85 -7.96 -11.33
CA ARG A 142 11.12 -7.40 -11.82
C ARG A 142 11.22 -5.91 -11.53
N ASP A 143 10.19 -5.14 -11.92
CA ASP A 143 10.12 -3.69 -11.66
C ASP A 143 10.19 -3.40 -10.16
N LEU A 144 9.50 -4.21 -9.33
CA LEU A 144 9.56 -4.07 -7.89
C LEU A 144 10.97 -4.33 -7.34
N HIS A 145 11.65 -5.37 -7.82
CA HIS A 145 13.02 -5.65 -7.39
C HIS A 145 14.00 -4.55 -7.82
N ASP A 146 13.86 -4.03 -9.03
CA ASP A 146 14.78 -3.00 -9.55
C ASP A 146 14.64 -1.66 -8.81
N LEU A 147 13.42 -1.34 -8.37
CA LEU A 147 13.12 -0.13 -7.61
C LEU A 147 13.29 -0.31 -6.10
N HIS A 148 13.05 -1.52 -5.58
CA HIS A 148 12.98 -1.84 -4.16
C HIS A 148 13.69 -3.16 -3.82
N PRO A 149 15.01 -3.28 -4.09
CA PRO A 149 15.77 -4.50 -3.82
C PRO A 149 15.84 -4.85 -2.33
N GLU A 150 15.62 -3.88 -1.43
CA GLU A 150 15.57 -4.08 0.02
C GLU A 150 14.48 -5.08 0.46
N LEU A 151 13.47 -5.32 -0.37
CA LEU A 151 12.43 -6.32 -0.12
C LEU A 151 12.93 -7.77 -0.31
N TRP A 152 14.17 -7.95 -0.79
CA TRP A 152 14.88 -9.23 -0.91
C TRP A 152 16.23 -9.16 -0.19
N PRO A 153 16.25 -9.22 1.15
CA PRO A 153 17.48 -9.02 1.92
C PRO A 153 18.52 -10.14 1.77
N SER A 154 18.16 -11.30 1.24
CA SER A 154 19.13 -12.34 0.92
C SER A 154 19.78 -12.07 -0.44
N PRO A 155 21.10 -11.83 -0.51
CA PRO A 155 21.79 -11.79 -1.78
C PRO A 155 21.62 -13.13 -2.49
N LEU A 156 21.53 -13.12 -3.82
CA LEU A 156 21.60 -14.33 -4.63
C LEU A 156 22.98 -14.96 -4.40
N LEU A 157 23.07 -15.91 -3.48
CA LEU A 157 24.31 -16.47 -2.91
C LEU A 157 25.13 -17.36 -3.86
N LEU A 158 24.96 -17.22 -5.18
CA LEU A 158 25.67 -18.03 -6.16
C LEU A 158 26.52 -17.14 -7.07
N PRO A 159 27.79 -17.51 -7.35
CA PRO A 159 28.55 -16.85 -8.39
C PRO A 159 27.86 -17.14 -9.73
N TRP A 160 27.15 -16.13 -10.26
CA TRP A 160 26.55 -16.23 -11.58
C TRP A 160 27.68 -16.17 -12.62
N PRO A 161 27.69 -17.09 -13.60
CA PRO A 161 28.73 -17.14 -14.63
C PRO A 161 28.81 -15.85 -15.47
N ASP A 162 27.72 -15.09 -15.53
CA ASP A 162 27.60 -13.85 -16.28
C ASP A 162 27.02 -12.73 -15.39
N PRO A 163 27.81 -11.69 -15.04
CA PRO A 163 27.34 -10.55 -14.26
C PRO A 163 26.28 -9.70 -15.00
N LEU A 164 26.09 -9.89 -16.31
CA LEU A 164 25.06 -9.21 -17.09
C LEU A 164 23.71 -9.95 -17.11
N ASN A 165 23.65 -11.17 -16.56
CA ASN A 165 22.45 -12.02 -16.61
C ASN A 165 22.11 -12.59 -15.23
N VAL A 166 22.14 -11.73 -14.21
CA VAL A 166 21.72 -12.06 -12.85
C VAL A 166 20.20 -12.22 -12.85
N PRO A 167 19.65 -13.41 -12.52
CA PRO A 167 18.21 -13.60 -12.47
C PRO A 167 17.60 -12.78 -11.33
N HIS A 168 16.42 -12.20 -11.55
CA HIS A 168 15.69 -11.56 -10.45
C HIS A 168 15.33 -12.62 -9.38
N PRO A 169 15.39 -12.26 -8.09
CA PRO A 169 15.02 -13.19 -7.03
C PRO A 169 13.53 -13.51 -7.10
N PRO A 170 13.14 -14.75 -6.75
CA PRO A 170 11.75 -15.15 -6.84
C PRO A 170 10.89 -14.39 -5.80
N VAL A 171 9.63 -14.14 -6.12
CA VAL A 171 8.61 -13.56 -5.23
C VAL A 171 8.46 -14.39 -3.95
N GLN A 172 8.72 -15.70 -4.01
CA GLN A 172 8.75 -16.56 -2.82
C GLN A 172 9.86 -16.17 -1.81
N HIS A 173 10.81 -15.32 -2.16
CA HIS A 173 11.84 -14.79 -1.24
C HIS A 173 11.54 -13.36 -0.76
N LEU A 174 10.50 -12.72 -1.32
CA LEU A 174 10.05 -11.39 -0.92
C LEU A 174 9.76 -11.35 0.59
N GLN A 175 10.27 -10.33 1.29
CA GLN A 175 10.03 -10.13 2.71
C GLN A 175 9.12 -8.93 2.91
N ILE A 176 7.91 -9.19 3.40
CA ILE A 176 6.93 -8.18 3.77
C ILE A 176 6.84 -8.19 5.29
N THR A 177 7.03 -7.03 5.91
CA THR A 177 6.96 -6.86 7.37
C THR A 177 5.66 -6.17 7.77
N LEU A 178 5.31 -6.26 9.06
CA LEU A 178 4.19 -5.48 9.60
C LEU A 178 4.43 -3.98 9.43
N ASP A 179 5.67 -3.51 9.62
CA ASP A 179 6.01 -2.10 9.45
C ASP A 179 5.78 -1.62 8.01
N LEU A 180 6.05 -2.46 7.02
CA LEU A 180 5.76 -2.16 5.63
C LEU A 180 4.25 -2.04 5.38
N LEU A 181 3.43 -2.93 5.94
CA LEU A 181 1.96 -2.82 5.88
C LEU A 181 1.44 -1.56 6.57
N VAL A 182 2.04 -1.18 7.70
CA VAL A 182 1.75 0.06 8.42
C VAL A 182 2.08 1.27 7.55
N ARG A 183 3.26 1.28 6.92
CA ARG A 183 3.69 2.34 6.01
C ARG A 183 2.71 2.55 4.86
N TYR A 184 2.21 1.46 4.26
CA TYR A 184 1.21 1.55 3.20
C TYR A 184 -0.13 2.12 3.67
N ALA A 185 -0.63 1.69 4.82
CA ALA A 185 -1.85 2.26 5.37
C ALA A 185 -1.68 3.74 5.74
N SER A 186 -0.53 4.12 6.31
CA SER A 186 -0.19 5.50 6.62
C SER A 186 -0.10 6.35 5.34
N ALA A 187 0.41 5.82 4.24
CA ALA A 187 0.43 6.52 2.95
C ALA A 187 -0.99 6.76 2.39
N ILE A 188 -1.89 5.79 2.54
CA ILE A 188 -3.31 5.94 2.17
C ILE A 188 -3.99 7.00 3.05
N ALA A 189 -3.77 6.93 4.37
CA ALA A 189 -4.28 7.92 5.32
C ALA A 189 -3.75 9.33 5.02
N LEU A 190 -2.46 9.46 4.72
CA LEU A 190 -1.80 10.71 4.35
C LEU A 190 -2.38 11.28 3.07
N PHE A 191 -2.59 10.45 2.03
CA PHE A 191 -3.22 10.89 0.80
C PHE A 191 -4.59 11.51 1.04
N TRP A 192 -5.46 10.81 1.78
CA TRP A 192 -6.82 11.29 2.03
C TRP A 192 -6.82 12.57 2.88
N MET A 193 -5.87 12.70 3.80
CA MET A 193 -5.68 13.90 4.61
C MET A 193 -5.19 15.09 3.78
N ASP A 194 -4.22 14.89 2.88
CA ASP A 194 -3.75 15.94 1.97
C ASP A 194 -4.89 16.39 1.03
N MET A 195 -5.72 15.45 0.57
CA MET A 195 -6.91 15.78 -0.23
C MET A 195 -7.97 16.56 0.55
N GLU A 196 -8.21 16.22 1.81
CA GLU A 196 -9.10 16.98 2.69
C GLU A 196 -8.54 18.40 2.91
N SER A 197 -7.23 18.52 3.17
CA SER A 197 -6.55 19.80 3.38
C SER A 197 -6.71 20.71 2.17
N HIS A 198 -6.43 20.20 0.96
CA HIS A 198 -6.66 20.96 -0.27
C HIS A 198 -8.13 21.37 -0.49
N GLY A 199 -9.07 20.50 -0.10
CA GLY A 199 -10.50 20.82 -0.16
C GLY A 199 -10.88 21.95 0.79
N VAL A 200 -10.38 21.91 2.03
CA VAL A 200 -10.65 22.93 3.04
C VAL A 200 -9.97 24.26 2.69
N GLU A 201 -8.70 24.23 2.27
CA GLU A 201 -7.93 25.41 1.82
C GLU A 201 -8.67 26.20 0.73
N SER A 202 -9.30 25.50 -0.22
CA SER A 202 -10.08 26.14 -1.29
C SER A 202 -11.33 26.89 -0.80
N LEU A 203 -11.74 26.72 0.45
CA LEU A 203 -12.94 27.29 1.06
C LEU A 203 -12.63 28.24 2.24
N VAL A 204 -11.36 28.41 2.62
CA VAL A 204 -10.95 29.16 3.82
C VAL A 204 -11.39 30.62 3.78
N ASP A 205 -11.26 31.26 2.62
CA ASP A 205 -11.64 32.66 2.43
C ASP A 205 -13.14 32.90 2.67
N GLU A 206 -13.95 31.85 2.55
CA GLU A 206 -15.41 31.89 2.73
C GLU A 206 -15.83 31.57 4.19
N GLN A 207 -14.98 30.88 4.97
CA GLN A 207 -15.32 30.41 6.32
C GLN A 207 -14.12 30.47 7.29
N PRO A 208 -14.01 31.54 8.12
CA PRO A 208 -12.88 31.73 9.05
C PRO A 208 -12.68 30.58 10.05
N GLY A 209 -13.74 29.85 10.41
CA GLY A 209 -13.68 28.68 11.30
C GLY A 209 -12.85 27.50 10.75
N LEU A 210 -12.52 27.50 9.46
CA LEU A 210 -11.74 26.44 8.82
C LEU A 210 -10.24 26.48 9.17
N HIS A 211 -9.72 27.61 9.68
CA HIS A 211 -8.33 27.71 10.13
C HIS A 211 -7.99 26.70 11.23
N ALA A 212 -8.91 26.50 12.19
CA ALA A 212 -8.72 25.52 13.26
C ALA A 212 -8.75 24.07 12.73
N GLN A 213 -9.50 23.81 11.66
CA GLN A 213 -9.52 22.50 11.01
C GLN A 213 -8.22 22.23 10.24
N ILE A 214 -7.69 23.22 9.53
CA ILE A 214 -6.39 23.10 8.84
C ILE A 214 -5.28 22.83 9.85
N ALA A 215 -5.23 23.56 10.97
CA ALA A 215 -4.23 23.32 12.02
C ALA A 215 -4.27 21.87 12.53
N ARG A 216 -5.46 21.33 12.79
CA ARG A 216 -5.63 19.92 13.21
C ARG A 216 -5.19 18.92 12.16
N LEU A 217 -5.45 19.19 10.87
CA LEU A 217 -4.99 18.34 9.78
C LEU A 217 -3.46 18.36 9.68
N GLN A 218 -2.84 19.53 9.81
CA GLN A 218 -1.39 19.67 9.82
C GLN A 218 -0.72 18.91 10.98
N GLU A 219 -1.27 19.00 12.20
CA GLU A 219 -0.77 18.24 13.35
C GLU A 219 -0.83 16.73 13.13
N ARG A 220 -1.94 16.23 12.56
CA ARG A 220 -2.11 14.80 12.26
C ARG A 220 -1.25 14.33 11.06
N ARG A 221 -0.86 15.25 10.19
CA ARG A 221 -0.03 14.97 9.01
C ARG A 221 1.40 14.59 9.41
N ILE A 222 1.94 15.24 10.44
CA ILE A 222 3.33 15.06 10.90
C ILE A 222 3.68 13.58 11.18
N PRO A 223 2.96 12.84 12.05
CA PRO A 223 3.30 11.46 12.33
C PRO A 223 3.15 10.54 11.11
N LEU A 224 2.16 10.77 10.25
CA LEU A 224 1.98 9.98 9.03
C LEU A 224 3.12 10.21 8.04
N LEU A 225 3.55 11.46 7.88
CA LEU A 225 4.66 11.81 7.00
C LEU A 225 5.96 11.15 7.48
N ALA A 226 6.21 11.13 8.79
CA ALA A 226 7.39 10.47 9.35
C ALA A 226 7.41 8.97 9.04
N ILE A 227 6.26 8.29 9.13
CA ILE A 227 6.13 6.86 8.79
C ILE A 227 6.31 6.63 7.29
N VAL A 228 5.80 7.52 6.44
CA VAL A 228 5.88 7.37 4.98
C VAL A 228 7.28 7.70 4.44
N ALA A 229 8.00 8.61 5.09
CA ALA A 229 9.33 9.05 4.67
C ALA A 229 10.47 8.16 5.17
N GLY A 230 10.29 7.43 6.28
CA GLY A 230 11.22 6.38 6.74
C GLY A 230 10.98 5.09 5.99
#